data_AF-A0A8S3YGP0-F1
#
_entry.id   AF-A0A8S3YGP0-F1
#
_cell.length_a   1.000
_cell.length_b   1.000
_cell.length_c   1.000
_cell.angle_alpha   90.00
_cell.angle_beta   90.00
_cell.angle_gamma   90.00
#
_symmetry.space_group_name_H-M   'P 1'
#
loop_
_entity.id
_entity.type
_entity.pdbx_description
1 polymer ?
#
loop_
_entity_poly.entity_id
_entity_poly.type
_entity_poly.pdbx_seq_one_letter_code
_entity_poly.pdbx_strand_id
1 'polypeptide(L)'
;MPFLARRKFRNSINVVIIVVVVVVTFGAHAYVPVCYNIVRRSADAFRLEYSSLYKRHADSFEAASSATKFLFAFLPLMASLLANILLLAYLKLHARNTKNLRMASKTDETFSRQNRQVTLIVLVSSVSFTLFSLPANIHLLATSYTTQYGYNQKEHYLFMVIHESLLGLLTLGDIANFLSYLILSSAFRSQLRSTLLTMIQLRSQRSALAVNQSTSFSSSCTVRTITRSSSAGTNATE
;
A
#
# COMPACT_ATOMS: atom_id res chain seq x y z
N MET A 1 -38.42 -10.06 4.47
CA MET A 1 -38.28 -8.65 4.01
C MET A 1 -37.29 -7.78 4.82
N PRO A 2 -37.08 -7.91 6.17
CA PRO A 2 -36.21 -6.96 6.92
C PRO A 2 -34.70 -7.10 6.66
N PHE A 3 -34.23 -8.24 6.13
CA PHE A 3 -32.81 -8.50 5.89
C PHE A 3 -32.23 -7.67 4.73
N LEU A 4 -33.00 -7.48 3.64
CA LEU A 4 -32.55 -6.69 2.48
C LEU A 4 -32.44 -5.20 2.82
N ALA A 5 -33.38 -4.67 3.62
CA ALA A 5 -33.34 -3.29 4.09
C ALA A 5 -32.09 -3.00 4.94
N ARG A 6 -31.73 -3.91 5.87
CA ARG A 6 -30.52 -3.78 6.69
C ARG A 6 -29.23 -3.82 5.85
N ARG A 7 -29.17 -4.68 4.83
CA ARG A 7 -28.01 -4.77 3.93
C ARG A 7 -27.84 -3.48 3.12
N LYS A 8 -28.93 -2.94 2.56
CA LYS A 8 -28.90 -1.69 1.78
C LYS A 8 -28.45 -0.52 2.65
N PHE A 9 -28.99 -0.41 3.87
CA PHE A 9 -28.62 0.63 4.82
C PHE A 9 -27.12 0.56 5.21
N ARG A 10 -26.61 -0.63 5.54
CA ARG A 10 -25.18 -0.80 5.86
C ARG A 10 -24.26 -0.41 4.71
N ASN A 11 -24.64 -0.75 3.48
CA ASN A 11 -23.87 -0.38 2.30
C ASN A 11 -23.87 1.14 2.09
N SER A 12 -25.00 1.82 2.29
CA SER A 12 -25.09 3.28 2.21
C SER A 12 -24.18 3.96 3.24
N ILE A 13 -24.17 3.48 4.49
CA ILE A 13 -23.26 4.01 5.52
C ILE A 13 -21.78 3.84 5.10
N ASN A 14 -21.41 2.66 4.61
CA ASN A 14 -20.03 2.41 4.18
C ASN A 14 -19.61 3.35 3.04
N VAL A 15 -20.49 3.60 2.07
CA VAL A 15 -20.22 4.54 0.98
C VAL A 15 -20.03 5.96 1.50
N VAL A 16 -20.89 6.41 2.42
CA VAL A 16 -20.76 7.74 3.05
C VAL A 16 -19.43 7.86 3.78
N ILE A 17 -19.05 6.86 4.59
CA ILE A 17 -17.77 6.87 5.31
C ILE A 17 -16.60 6.96 4.32
N ILE A 18 -16.61 6.17 3.25
CA ILE A 18 -15.55 6.20 2.23
C ILE A 18 -15.45 7.59 1.60
N VAL A 19 -16.58 8.18 1.19
CA VAL A 19 -16.60 9.52 0.59
C VAL A 19 -16.07 10.57 1.57
N VAL A 20 -16.48 10.52 2.84
CA VAL A 20 -16.00 11.44 3.88
C VAL A 20 -14.49 11.29 4.05
N VAL A 21 -13.97 10.06 4.17
CA VAL A 21 -12.54 9.82 4.32
C VAL A 21 -11.75 10.34 3.11
N VAL A 22 -12.23 10.12 1.89
CA VAL A 22 -11.60 10.62 0.67
C VAL A 22 -11.58 12.15 0.64
N VAL A 23 -12.71 12.80 0.92
CA VAL A 23 -12.82 14.26 0.92
C VAL A 23 -11.92 14.88 1.99
N VAL A 24 -11.92 14.34 3.21
CA VAL A 24 -11.08 14.84 4.31
C VAL A 24 -9.60 14.62 3.99
N THR A 25 -9.23 13.45 3.46
CA THR A 25 -7.84 13.16 3.09
C THR A 25 -7.37 14.08 1.97
N PHE A 26 -8.17 14.23 0.91
CA PHE A 26 -7.86 15.11 -0.20
C PHE A 26 -7.73 16.56 0.26
N GLY A 27 -8.71 17.07 1.02
CA GLY A 27 -8.67 18.43 1.57
C GLY A 27 -7.44 18.66 2.47
N ALA A 28 -7.12 17.67 3.31
CA ALA A 28 -5.96 17.73 4.20
C ALA A 28 -4.61 17.67 3.46
N HIS A 29 -4.57 17.21 2.20
CA HIS A 29 -3.34 17.15 1.40
C HIS A 29 -3.30 18.21 0.29
N ALA A 30 -4.44 18.80 -0.05
CA ALA A 30 -4.56 19.84 -1.08
C ALA A 30 -3.77 21.11 -0.74
N TYR A 31 -3.44 21.36 0.53
CA TYR A 31 -2.57 22.49 0.90
C TYR A 31 -1.14 22.31 0.39
N VAL A 32 -0.63 21.07 0.27
CA VAL A 32 0.75 20.80 -0.17
C VAL A 32 1.04 21.36 -1.56
N PRO A 33 0.27 21.06 -2.63
CA PRO A 33 0.51 21.65 -3.94
C PRO A 33 0.29 23.18 -3.95
N VAL A 34 -0.52 23.72 -3.05
CA VAL A 34 -0.74 25.18 -2.95
C VAL A 34 0.44 25.89 -2.27
N CYS A 35 1.19 25.21 -1.41
CA CYS A 35 2.37 25.76 -0.73
C CYS A 35 3.54 26.04 -1.68
N TYR A 36 3.65 25.31 -2.79
CA TYR A 36 4.84 25.34 -3.64
C TYR A 36 4.51 25.77 -5.06
N ASN A 37 5.33 26.67 -5.59
CA ASN A 37 5.38 27.00 -7.01
C ASN A 37 6.62 26.36 -7.64
N ILE A 38 6.48 25.86 -8.85
CA ILE A 38 7.60 25.37 -9.65
C ILE A 38 8.13 26.56 -10.45
N VAL A 39 9.32 27.04 -10.10
CA VAL A 39 9.98 28.15 -10.77
C VAL A 39 11.12 27.62 -11.63
N ARG A 40 11.17 28.03 -12.91
CA ARG A 40 12.25 27.66 -13.83
C ARG A 40 13.46 28.54 -13.57
N ARG A 41 14.60 27.95 -13.19
CA ARG A 41 15.86 28.66 -12.88
C ARG A 41 16.77 28.79 -14.11
N SER A 42 16.78 27.78 -14.97
CA SER A 42 17.53 27.77 -16.25
C SER A 42 16.77 26.94 -17.30
N ALA A 43 17.32 26.80 -18.50
CA ALA A 43 16.70 26.00 -19.56
C ALA A 43 16.31 24.59 -19.08
N ASP A 44 17.13 23.96 -18.24
CA ASP A 44 16.95 22.56 -17.84
C ASP A 44 16.75 22.36 -16.32
N ALA A 45 16.63 23.43 -15.53
CA ALA A 45 16.50 23.33 -14.08
C ALA A 45 15.21 23.97 -13.55
N PHE A 46 14.45 23.19 -12.79
CA PHE A 46 13.30 23.64 -12.00
C PHE A 46 13.65 23.63 -10.51
N ARG A 47 13.12 24.60 -9.76
CA ARG A 47 13.20 24.63 -8.31
C ARG A 47 11.80 24.83 -7.73
N LEU A 48 11.52 24.12 -6.64
CA LEU A 48 10.35 24.37 -5.80
C LEU A 48 10.63 25.59 -4.93
N GLU A 49 9.81 26.62 -5.07
CA GLU A 49 9.83 27.81 -4.22
C GLU A 49 8.49 27.96 -3.52
N TYR A 50 8.47 28.55 -2.34
CA TYR A 50 7.21 28.82 -1.63
C TYR A 50 6.33 29.79 -2.41
N SER A 51 5.05 29.46 -2.55
CA SER A 51 4.06 30.29 -3.23
C SER A 51 3.87 31.64 -2.52
N SER A 52 3.44 32.66 -3.25
CA SER A 52 3.12 33.97 -2.67
C SER A 52 2.00 33.89 -1.63
N LEU A 53 1.04 32.97 -1.84
CA LEU A 53 -0.04 32.70 -0.90
C LEU A 53 0.48 32.11 0.42
N TYR A 54 1.41 31.14 0.35
CA TYR A 54 2.07 30.60 1.53
C TYR A 54 2.82 31.69 2.28
N LYS A 55 3.63 32.51 1.59
CA LYS A 55 4.38 33.60 2.23
C LYS A 55 3.47 34.61 2.94
N ARG A 56 2.27 34.88 2.39
CA ARG A 56 1.29 35.80 2.99
C ARG A 56 0.57 35.19 4.21
N HIS A 57 0.35 33.88 4.22
CA HIS A 57 -0.45 33.17 5.24
C HIS A 57 0.33 32.02 5.91
N ALA A 58 1.63 32.22 6.15
CA ALA A 58 2.54 31.17 6.59
C ALA A 58 2.02 30.45 7.84
N ASP A 59 1.59 31.20 8.85
CA ASP A 59 1.05 30.67 10.10
C ASP A 59 -0.15 29.75 9.88
N SER A 60 -1.04 30.09 8.94
CA SER A 60 -2.22 29.27 8.62
C SER A 60 -1.83 27.96 7.94
N PHE A 61 -0.85 28.00 7.03
CA PHE A 61 -0.34 26.81 6.37
C PHE A 61 0.45 25.91 7.33
N GLU A 62 1.22 26.49 8.25
CA GLU A 62 1.95 25.75 9.29
C GLU A 62 1.00 25.11 10.30
N ALA A 63 -0.04 25.83 10.73
CA ALA A 63 -1.10 25.28 11.58
C ALA A 63 -1.85 24.13 10.88
N ALA A 64 -2.24 24.32 9.61
CA ALA A 64 -2.90 23.28 8.82
C ALA A 64 -2.00 22.06 8.61
N SER A 65 -0.72 22.27 8.27
CA SER A 65 0.27 21.21 8.12
C SER A 65 0.45 20.41 9.40
N SER A 66 0.57 21.10 10.54
CA SER A 66 0.69 20.47 11.86
C SER A 66 -0.56 19.67 12.22
N ALA A 67 -1.75 20.23 11.95
CA ALA A 67 -3.03 19.53 12.15
C ALA A 67 -3.14 18.28 11.28
N THR A 68 -2.77 18.34 10.00
CA THR A 68 -2.76 17.18 9.10
C THR A 68 -1.80 16.10 9.61
N LYS A 69 -0.56 16.46 9.99
CA LYS A 69 0.40 15.52 10.56
C LYS A 69 -0.17 14.85 11.82
N PHE A 70 -0.79 15.62 12.71
CA PHE A 70 -1.40 15.06 13.92
C PHE A 70 -2.55 14.10 13.58
N LEU A 71 -3.46 14.51 12.70
CA LEU A 71 -4.67 13.76 12.38
C LEU A 71 -4.38 12.45 11.62
N PHE A 72 -3.42 12.45 10.69
CA PHE A 72 -3.14 11.31 9.83
C PHE A 72 -1.98 10.43 10.30
N ALA A 73 -1.10 10.97 11.13
CA ALA A 73 0.09 10.25 11.57
C ALA A 73 -0.01 9.84 13.04
N PHE A 74 -0.30 10.79 13.95
CA PHE A 74 -0.34 10.52 15.39
C PHE A 74 -1.65 9.89 15.87
N LEU A 75 -2.79 10.40 15.42
CA LEU A 75 -4.08 9.89 15.88
C LEU A 75 -4.27 8.39 15.57
N PRO A 76 -3.95 7.88 14.36
CA PRO A 76 -4.04 6.45 14.08
C PRO A 76 -3.06 5.62 14.90
N LEU A 77 -1.85 6.13 15.18
CA LEU A 77 -0.89 5.46 16.05
C LEU A 77 -1.39 5.35 17.49
N MET A 78 -1.93 6.43 18.05
CA MET A 78 -2.49 6.43 19.39
C MET A 78 -3.72 5.53 19.49
N ALA A 79 -4.60 5.55 18.49
CA ALA A 79 -5.76 4.67 18.41
C ALA A 79 -5.34 3.19 18.30
N SER A 80 -4.33 2.88 17.48
CA SER A 80 -3.75 1.53 17.35
C SER A 80 -3.16 1.06 18.68
N LEU A 81 -2.35 1.90 19.33
CA LEU A 81 -1.76 1.57 20.63
C LEU A 81 -2.83 1.31 21.70
N LEU A 82 -3.85 2.18 21.78
CA LEU A 82 -4.97 2.01 22.71
C LEU A 82 -5.75 0.73 22.43
N ALA A 83 -6.06 0.45 21.16
CA ALA A 83 -6.73 -0.78 20.74
C ALA A 83 -5.92 -2.02 21.14
N ASN A 84 -4.59 -1.99 20.98
CA ASN A 84 -3.71 -3.10 21.36
C ASN A 84 -3.68 -3.33 22.87
N ILE A 85 -3.64 -2.26 23.66
CA ILE A 85 -3.71 -2.34 25.13
C ILE A 85 -5.06 -2.95 25.55
N LEU A 86 -6.16 -2.46 24.99
CA LEU A 86 -7.51 -2.99 25.27
C LEU A 86 -7.63 -4.45 24.85
N LEU A 87 -7.07 -4.83 23.70
CA LEU A 87 -7.09 -6.20 23.20
C LEU A 87 -6.29 -7.14 24.10
N LEU A 88 -5.12 -6.71 24.57
CA LEU A 88 -4.30 -7.44 25.53
C LEU A 88 -5.02 -7.59 26.88
N ALA A 89 -5.65 -6.53 27.37
CA ALA A 89 -6.43 -6.57 28.61
C ALA A 89 -7.61 -7.55 28.48
N TYR A 90 -8.35 -7.49 27.37
CA TYR A 90 -9.44 -8.41 27.08
C TYR A 90 -8.96 -9.86 26.98
N LEU A 91 -7.86 -10.12 26.27
CA LEU A 91 -7.26 -11.45 26.18
C LEU A 91 -6.84 -11.99 27.55
N LYS A 92 -6.25 -11.15 28.40
CA LYS A 92 -5.87 -11.53 29.77
C LYS A 92 -7.10 -11.86 30.62
N LEU A 93 -8.14 -11.03 30.56
CA LEU A 93 -9.39 -11.23 31.29
C LEU A 93 -10.09 -12.52 30.82
N HIS A 94 -10.21 -12.71 29.50
CA HIS A 94 -10.79 -13.90 28.91
C HIS A 94 -10.01 -15.17 29.28
N ALA A 95 -8.67 -15.12 29.27
CA ALA A 95 -7.83 -16.24 29.69
C ALA A 95 -8.03 -16.60 31.17
N ARG A 96 -8.28 -15.62 32.04
CA ARG A 96 -8.62 -15.86 33.45
C ARG A 96 -9.99 -16.53 33.59
N ASN A 97 -11.00 -16.00 32.91
CA ASN A 97 -12.37 -16.53 33.00
C ASN A 97 -12.49 -17.95 32.41
N THR A 98 -11.81 -18.22 31.30
CA THR A 98 -11.84 -19.54 30.66
C THR A 98 -11.05 -20.61 31.39
N LYS A 99 -10.02 -20.25 32.19
CA LYS A 99 -9.35 -21.22 33.08
C LYS A 99 -10.33 -21.84 34.08
N ASN A 100 -11.34 -21.09 34.51
CA ASN A 100 -12.33 -21.58 35.47
C ASN A 100 -13.43 -22.44 34.82
N LEU A 101 -13.67 -22.29 33.51
CA LEU A 101 -14.77 -22.94 32.78
C LEU A 101 -14.34 -24.14 31.92
N ARG A 102 -13.04 -24.30 31.64
CA ARG A 102 -12.48 -25.37 30.79
C ARG A 102 -12.69 -26.81 31.31
N MET A 103 -13.28 -26.97 32.49
CA MET A 103 -13.69 -28.28 33.01
C MET A 103 -14.93 -28.87 32.28
N ALA A 104 -15.69 -28.10 31.47
CA ALA A 104 -17.05 -28.49 31.09
C ALA A 104 -17.38 -28.76 29.60
N SER A 105 -16.55 -28.40 28.60
CA SER A 105 -16.95 -28.56 27.17
C SER A 105 -15.77 -28.74 26.20
N LYS A 106 -15.78 -29.81 25.40
CA LYS A 106 -14.76 -30.12 24.36
C LYS A 106 -15.07 -29.50 22.99
N THR A 107 -16.32 -29.14 22.71
CA THR A 107 -16.76 -28.72 21.36
C THR A 107 -16.39 -27.26 21.05
N ASP A 108 -16.21 -26.41 22.08
CA ASP A 108 -15.83 -25.00 21.92
C ASP A 108 -14.33 -24.77 21.64
N GLU A 109 -13.51 -25.81 21.70
CA GLU A 109 -12.06 -25.64 21.60
C GLU A 109 -11.59 -25.17 20.22
N THR A 110 -12.18 -25.69 19.13
CA THR A 110 -11.70 -25.40 17.77
C THR A 110 -12.00 -23.95 17.37
N PHE A 111 -13.22 -23.47 17.64
CA PHE A 111 -13.62 -22.08 17.37
C PHE A 111 -12.83 -21.09 18.24
N SER A 112 -12.62 -21.42 19.51
CA SER A 112 -11.81 -20.62 20.44
C SER A 112 -10.34 -20.51 19.97
N ARG A 113 -9.75 -21.61 19.48
CA ARG A 113 -8.38 -21.61 18.92
C ARG A 113 -8.27 -20.73 17.68
N GLN A 114 -9.22 -20.81 16.75
CA GLN A 114 -9.23 -19.99 15.54
C GLN A 114 -9.35 -18.49 15.87
N ASN A 115 -10.29 -18.10 16.74
CA ASN A 115 -10.44 -16.70 17.14
C ASN A 115 -9.20 -16.16 17.85
N ARG A 116 -8.58 -16.98 18.71
CA ARG A 116 -7.34 -16.62 19.39
C ARG A 116 -6.18 -16.42 18.40
N GLN A 117 -6.07 -17.27 17.39
CA GLN A 117 -5.06 -17.15 16.34
C GLN A 117 -5.24 -15.87 15.53
N VAL A 118 -6.46 -15.56 15.09
CA VAL A 118 -6.77 -14.30 14.38
C VAL A 118 -6.43 -13.10 15.26
N THR A 119 -6.82 -13.14 16.53
CA THR A 119 -6.51 -12.05 17.48
C THR A 119 -5.01 -11.86 17.66
N LEU A 120 -4.23 -12.96 17.76
CA LEU A 120 -2.78 -12.91 17.86
C LEU A 120 -2.16 -12.29 16.61
N ILE A 121 -2.63 -12.66 15.42
CA ILE A 121 -2.16 -12.08 14.15
C ILE A 121 -2.41 -10.56 14.13
N VAL A 122 -3.62 -10.13 14.46
CA VAL A 122 -3.97 -8.70 14.52
C VAL A 122 -3.09 -7.97 15.53
N LEU A 123 -2.87 -8.55 16.70
CA LEU A 123 -2.03 -7.98 17.75
C LEU A 123 -0.56 -7.87 17.31
N VAL A 124 0.01 -8.92 16.72
CA VAL A 124 1.40 -8.91 16.24
C VAL A 124 1.57 -7.88 15.13
N SER A 125 0.64 -7.83 14.17
CA SER A 125 0.70 -6.87 13.07
C SER A 125 0.58 -5.42 13.54
N SER A 126 -0.32 -5.13 14.46
CA SER A 126 -0.53 -3.78 15.01
C SER A 126 0.60 -3.32 15.93
N VAL A 127 1.19 -4.22 16.72
CA VAL A 127 2.40 -3.93 17.51
C VAL A 127 3.58 -3.66 16.59
N SER A 128 3.82 -4.51 15.58
CA SER A 128 4.85 -4.29 14.57
C SER A 128 4.65 -2.93 13.88
N PHE A 129 3.44 -2.65 13.38
CA PHE A 129 3.11 -1.35 12.78
C PHE A 129 3.47 -0.18 13.69
N THR A 130 3.10 -0.26 14.97
CA THR A 130 3.39 0.80 15.95
C THR A 130 4.89 0.96 16.17
N LEU A 131 5.63 -0.14 16.34
CA LEU A 131 7.08 -0.14 16.56
C LEU A 131 7.86 0.43 15.37
N PHE A 132 7.50 0.07 14.14
CA PHE A 132 8.18 0.53 12.94
C PHE A 132 7.77 1.97 12.54
N SER A 133 6.52 2.36 12.80
CA SER A 133 6.02 3.69 12.42
C SER A 133 6.35 4.79 13.43
N LEU A 134 6.42 4.47 14.73
CA LEU A 134 6.62 5.47 15.77
C LEU A 134 7.90 6.31 15.58
N PRO A 135 9.09 5.73 15.27
CA PRO A 135 10.30 6.52 15.06
C PRO A 135 10.20 7.50 13.89
N ALA A 136 9.56 7.09 12.79
CA ALA A 136 9.32 7.95 11.62
C ALA A 136 8.43 9.15 11.98
N ASN A 137 7.40 8.92 12.79
CA ASN A 137 6.48 9.97 13.24
C ASN A 137 7.14 10.93 14.22
N ILE A 138 7.95 10.43 15.16
CA ILE A 138 8.74 11.27 16.08
C ILE A 138 9.74 12.12 15.29
N HIS A 139 10.41 11.56 14.29
CA HIS A 139 11.33 12.30 13.43
C HIS A 139 10.61 13.41 12.65
N LEU A 140 9.41 13.14 12.11
CA LEU A 140 8.58 14.16 11.46
C LEU A 140 8.21 15.30 12.41
N LEU A 141 7.94 14.98 13.68
CA LEU A 141 7.70 15.98 14.72
C LEU A 141 8.95 16.80 15.00
N ALA A 142 10.10 16.15 15.14
CA ALA A 142 11.38 16.82 15.38
C ALA A 142 11.64 17.90 14.34
N THR A 143 11.45 17.61 13.05
CA THR A 143 11.61 18.60 11.95
C THR A 143 10.73 19.84 12.08
N SER A 144 9.64 19.77 12.86
CA SER A 144 8.73 20.90 13.05
C SER A 144 9.15 21.79 14.22
N TYR A 145 10.02 21.31 15.13
CA TYR A 145 10.44 22.04 16.33
C TYR A 145 11.91 22.49 16.30
N THR A 146 12.77 21.80 15.55
CA THR A 146 14.19 22.15 15.45
C THR A 146 14.48 22.86 14.13
N THR A 147 14.60 24.19 14.17
CA THR A 147 14.83 25.03 12.98
C THR A 147 16.12 24.70 12.22
N GLN A 148 17.12 24.12 12.90
CA GLN A 148 18.40 23.70 12.31
C GLN A 148 18.37 22.30 11.67
N TYR A 149 17.26 21.56 11.84
CA TYR A 149 17.11 20.16 11.45
C TYR A 149 16.06 20.01 10.35
N GLY A 150 16.51 19.77 9.12
CA GLY A 150 15.62 19.60 7.97
C GLY A 150 16.33 19.74 6.63
N TYR A 151 15.56 19.74 5.54
CA TYR A 151 16.09 19.99 4.20
C TYR A 151 16.68 21.41 4.10
N ASN A 152 17.90 21.51 3.55
CA ASN A 152 18.64 22.77 3.39
C ASN A 152 18.97 23.51 4.70
N GLN A 153 18.94 22.82 5.85
CA GLN A 153 19.34 23.38 7.14
C GLN A 153 20.77 22.98 7.52
N LYS A 154 21.29 23.53 8.63
CA LYS A 154 22.64 23.24 9.13
C LYS A 154 22.91 21.74 9.29
N GLU A 155 21.92 20.99 9.78
CA GLU A 155 22.03 19.54 10.03
C GLU A 155 21.48 18.70 8.87
N HIS A 156 21.50 19.21 7.63
CA HIS A 156 20.90 18.57 6.47
C HIS A 156 21.34 17.11 6.27
N TYR A 157 22.63 16.80 6.37
CA TYR A 157 23.14 15.44 6.17
C TYR A 157 22.67 14.46 7.25
N LEU A 158 22.64 14.91 8.51
CA LEU A 158 22.11 14.11 9.62
C LEU A 158 20.61 13.83 9.42
N PHE A 159 19.86 14.87 9.03
CA PHE A 159 18.46 14.74 8.68
C PHE A 159 18.26 13.71 7.55
N MET A 160 19.02 13.79 6.45
CA MET A 160 18.93 12.85 5.33
C MET A 160 19.20 11.40 5.76
N VAL A 161 20.28 11.16 6.52
CA VAL A 161 20.63 9.80 6.98
C VAL A 161 19.52 9.22 7.86
N ILE A 162 19.00 10.01 8.82
CA ILE A 162 17.92 9.57 9.69
C ILE A 162 16.64 9.33 8.88
N HIS A 163 16.30 10.24 7.96
CA HIS A 163 15.12 10.13 7.11
C HIS A 163 15.13 8.84 6.28
N GLU A 164 16.21 8.59 5.53
CA GLU A 164 16.36 7.38 4.69
C GLU A 164 16.37 6.11 5.54
N SER A 165 17.03 6.13 6.70
CA SER A 165 17.03 4.99 7.64
C SER A 165 15.62 4.67 8.12
N LEU A 166 14.81 5.68 8.39
CA LEU A 166 13.42 5.53 8.84
C LEU A 166 12.49 5.08 7.71
N LEU A 167 12.72 5.50 6.46
CA LEU A 167 12.02 4.94 5.29
C LEU A 167 12.35 3.45 5.12
N GLY A 168 13.62 3.07 5.30
CA GLY A 168 14.03 1.67 5.35
C GLY A 168 13.34 0.90 6.47
N LEU A 169 13.22 1.50 7.66
CA LEU A 169 12.54 0.91 8.81
C LEU A 169 11.04 0.70 8.57
N LEU A 170 10.36 1.65 7.93
CA LEU A 170 8.95 1.50 7.52
C LEU A 170 8.77 0.34 6.53
N THR A 171 9.66 0.26 5.53
CA THR A 171 9.68 -0.84 4.54
C THR A 171 9.89 -2.20 5.22
N LEU A 172 10.79 -2.26 6.21
CA LEU A 172 10.97 -3.47 7.03
C LEU A 172 9.70 -3.82 7.82
N GLY A 173 8.93 -2.82 8.27
CA GLY A 173 7.64 -3.04 8.91
C GLY A 173 6.61 -3.69 7.97
N ASP A 174 6.57 -3.26 6.71
CA ASP A 174 5.69 -3.88 5.70
C ASP A 174 6.08 -5.33 5.41
N ILE A 175 7.39 -5.59 5.29
CA ILE A 175 7.92 -6.95 5.13
C ILE A 175 7.59 -7.80 6.37
N ALA A 176 7.77 -7.27 7.58
CA ALA A 176 7.46 -7.97 8.82
C ALA A 176 5.97 -8.29 8.94
N ASN A 177 5.08 -7.39 8.50
CA ASN A 177 3.64 -7.63 8.42
C ASN A 177 3.33 -8.77 7.44
N PHE A 178 3.88 -8.72 6.22
CA PHE A 178 3.72 -9.79 5.24
C PHE A 178 4.22 -11.15 5.79
N LEU A 179 5.41 -11.18 6.40
CA LEU A 179 5.96 -12.39 7.01
C LEU A 179 5.10 -12.89 8.18
N SER A 180 4.51 -11.99 8.97
CA SER A 180 3.59 -12.36 10.04
C SER A 180 2.36 -13.09 9.49
N TYR A 181 1.74 -12.59 8.42
CA TYR A 181 0.64 -13.29 7.75
C TYR A 181 1.10 -14.62 7.14
N LEU A 182 2.27 -14.66 6.52
CA LEU A 182 2.81 -15.87 5.91
C LEU A 182 3.05 -16.97 6.94
N ILE A 183 3.61 -16.64 8.10
CA ILE A 183 3.93 -17.60 9.17
C ILE A 183 2.65 -18.02 9.91
N LEU A 184 1.82 -17.05 10.29
CA LEU A 184 0.71 -17.30 11.21
C LEU A 184 -0.59 -17.72 10.54
N SER A 185 -0.87 -17.34 9.28
CA SER A 185 -2.14 -17.63 8.60
C SER A 185 -1.99 -18.81 7.62
N SER A 186 -2.60 -19.95 7.94
CA SER A 186 -2.70 -21.09 7.02
C SER A 186 -3.57 -20.78 5.80
N ALA A 187 -4.65 -20.02 5.99
CA ALA A 187 -5.53 -19.57 4.91
C ALA A 187 -4.78 -18.70 3.90
N PHE A 188 -3.98 -17.74 4.38
CA PHE A 188 -3.15 -16.89 3.52
C PHE A 188 -2.16 -17.72 2.71
N ARG A 189 -1.45 -18.66 3.34
CA ARG A 189 -0.53 -19.58 2.65
C ARG A 189 -1.21 -20.40 1.56
N SER A 190 -2.42 -20.91 1.83
CA SER A 190 -3.19 -21.68 0.85
C SER A 190 -3.58 -20.83 -0.37
N GLN A 191 -4.10 -19.62 -0.13
CA GLN A 191 -4.46 -18.68 -1.19
C GLN A 191 -3.25 -18.21 -2.00
N LEU A 192 -2.13 -17.91 -1.32
CA LEU A 192 -0.89 -17.52 -1.97
C LEU A 192 -0.38 -18.62 -2.90
N ARG A 193 -0.36 -19.88 -2.44
CA ARG A 193 0.03 -21.04 -3.26
C ARG A 193 -0.88 -21.20 -4.47
N SER A 194 -2.20 -21.13 -4.29
CA SER A 194 -3.16 -21.21 -5.39
C SER A 194 -2.91 -20.12 -6.42
N THR A 195 -2.72 -18.87 -5.98
CA THR A 195 -2.46 -17.73 -6.87
C THR A 195 -1.15 -17.90 -7.64
N LEU A 196 -0.08 -18.31 -6.96
CA LEU A 196 1.23 -18.56 -7.59
C LEU A 196 1.14 -19.67 -8.65
N LEU A 197 0.44 -20.77 -8.35
CA LEU A 197 0.22 -21.85 -9.31
C LEU A 197 -0.55 -21.36 -10.54
N THR A 198 -1.62 -20.58 -10.36
CA THR A 198 -2.36 -19.99 -11.47
C THR A 198 -1.49 -19.05 -12.31
N MET A 199 -0.65 -18.20 -11.69
CA MET A 199 0.27 -17.33 -12.43
C MET A 199 1.30 -18.12 -13.25
N ILE A 200 1.84 -19.20 -12.69
CA ILE A 200 2.78 -20.09 -13.40
C ILE A 200 2.09 -20.78 -14.59
N GLN A 201 0.87 -21.28 -14.38
CA GLN A 201 0.07 -21.90 -15.44
C GLN A 201 -0.26 -20.92 -16.57
N LEU A 202 -0.70 -19.70 -16.24
CA LEU A 202 -0.97 -18.65 -17.22
C LEU A 202 0.29 -18.24 -18.00
N ARG A 203 1.44 -18.16 -17.32
CA ARG A 203 2.72 -17.88 -17.99
C ARG A 203 3.09 -19.01 -18.95
N SER A 204 2.92 -20.26 -18.54
CA SER A 204 3.16 -21.43 -19.41
C SER A 204 2.27 -21.42 -20.65
N GLN A 205 0.97 -21.14 -20.49
CA GLN A 205 0.02 -21.03 -21.61
C GLN A 205 0.39 -19.90 -22.58
N ARG A 206 0.77 -18.72 -22.06
CA ARG A 206 1.21 -17.60 -22.92
C ARG A 206 2.46 -17.93 -23.71
N SER A 207 3.43 -18.60 -23.09
CA SER A 207 4.63 -19.07 -23.78
C SER A 207 4.30 -20.06 -24.90
N ALA A 208 3.38 -21.01 -24.67
CA ALA A 208 2.96 -21.98 -25.68
C ALA A 208 2.23 -21.31 -26.87
N LEU A 209 1.36 -20.33 -26.60
CA LEU A 209 0.68 -19.57 -27.65
C LEU A 209 1.64 -18.74 -28.51
N ALA A 210 2.66 -18.13 -27.90
CA ALA A 210 3.67 -17.37 -28.64
C ALA A 210 4.49 -18.27 -29.61
N VAL A 211 4.80 -19.50 -29.21
CA VAL A 211 5.49 -20.49 -30.05
C VAL A 211 4.60 -20.96 -31.21
N ASN A 212 3.31 -21.16 -30.97
CA ASN A 212 2.39 -21.57 -32.05
C ASN A 212 2.13 -20.45 -33.07
N GLN A 213 2.17 -19.18 -32.65
CA GLN A 213 2.06 -18.06 -33.59
C GLN A 213 3.29 -17.97 -34.51
N SER A 214 4.51 -18.17 -33.99
CA SER A 214 5.71 -18.13 -34.83
C SER A 214 5.79 -19.28 -35.84
N THR A 215 5.32 -20.49 -35.49
CA THR A 215 5.25 -21.61 -36.44
C THR A 215 4.21 -21.38 -37.55
N SER A 216 3.04 -20.83 -37.21
CA SER A 216 1.99 -20.52 -38.21
C SER A 216 2.42 -19.46 -39.24
N PHE A 217 3.21 -18.47 -38.82
CA PHE A 217 3.78 -17.46 -39.73
C PHE A 217 4.85 -18.05 -40.66
N SER A 218 5.67 -18.98 -40.16
CA SER A 218 6.70 -19.62 -40.97
C SER A 218 6.11 -20.55 -42.04
N SER A 219 4.97 -21.19 -41.76
CA SER A 219 4.28 -22.05 -42.74
C SER A 219 3.47 -21.26 -43.79
N SER A 220 3.03 -20.03 -43.49
CA SER A 220 2.36 -19.16 -44.49
C SER A 220 3.34 -18.48 -45.45
N CYS A 221 4.65 -18.45 -45.14
CA CYS A 221 5.69 -17.86 -46.00
C CYS A 221 6.43 -18.90 -46.86
N THR A 222 5.76 -19.98 -47.29
CA THR A 222 6.35 -21.00 -48.18
C THR A 222 5.69 -21.07 -49.56
N VAL A 223 4.68 -20.23 -49.87
CA VAL A 223 3.97 -20.32 -51.16
C VAL A 223 3.81 -18.95 -51.84
N ARG A 224 4.85 -18.57 -52.59
CA ARG A 224 4.76 -18.13 -54.01
C ARG A 224 6.14 -17.65 -54.46
N THR A 225 7.09 -18.59 -54.58
CA THR A 225 8.15 -18.41 -55.57
C THR A 225 7.47 -18.56 -56.93
N ILE A 226 6.94 -17.45 -57.45
CA ILE A 226 6.45 -17.36 -58.82
C ILE A 226 7.68 -17.56 -59.70
N THR A 227 7.82 -18.76 -60.26
CA THR A 227 8.72 -19.06 -61.37
C THR A 227 8.29 -18.17 -62.55
N ARG A 228 8.95 -17.01 -62.68
CA ARG A 228 8.81 -16.14 -63.84
C ARG A 228 9.57 -16.79 -64.99
N SER A 229 8.88 -17.66 -65.73
CA SER A 229 9.36 -18.14 -67.03
C SER A 229 9.45 -16.94 -67.98
N SER A 230 10.68 -16.55 -68.30
CA SER A 230 10.99 -15.59 -69.34
C SER A 230 10.70 -16.24 -70.70
N SER A 231 9.50 -16.04 -71.24
CA SER A 231 9.19 -16.39 -72.63
C SER A 231 9.71 -15.28 -73.53
N ALA A 232 10.75 -15.60 -74.28
CA ALA A 232 11.23 -14.83 -75.42
C ALA A 232 10.10 -14.64 -76.44
N GLY A 233 9.85 -13.38 -76.80
CA GLY A 233 8.91 -12.98 -77.85
C GLY A 233 9.63 -12.11 -78.86
N THR A 234 10.15 -12.74 -79.90
CA THR A 234 10.54 -12.19 -81.20
C THR A 234 9.28 -11.71 -81.93
N ASN A 235 9.31 -10.50 -82.50
CA ASN A 235 8.53 -10.00 -83.65
C ASN A 235 9.29 -8.72 -84.11
N ALA A 236 9.96 -8.60 -85.26
CA ALA A 236 9.62 -8.89 -86.66
C ALA A 236 8.44 -8.05 -87.20
N THR A 237 8.74 -7.27 -88.25
CA THR A 237 7.86 -6.54 -89.20
C THR A 237 7.06 -5.36 -88.63
N GLU A 238 7.00 -4.17 -89.23
CA GLU A 238 7.12 -3.72 -90.63
C GLU A 238 7.67 -2.28 -90.68
#